data_AF-A0AAV8X5F1-F1
#
_entry.id   AF-A0AAV8X5F1-F1
#
_cell.length_a   1.000
_cell.length_b   1.000
_cell.length_c   1.000
_cell.angle_alpha   90.00
_cell.angle_beta   90.00
_cell.angle_gamma   90.00
#
_symmetry.space_group_name_H-M   'P 1'
#
loop_
_entity.id
_entity.type
_entity.pdbx_description
1 polymer ?
#
loop_
_entity_poly.entity_id
_entity_poly.type
_entity_poly.pdbx_seq_one_letter_code
_entity_poly.pdbx_strand_id
1 'polypeptide(L)'
;MCILKFKKLKILYLHGNCISDLNEIYKLKPLKQLRSVTFHGNPIANHSRYRSYIVAVLPQVKSIMIANLDFSPIVQNEKKFPAPPEVVKKMKEAERKLEK
;
A
#
# COMPACT_ATOMS: atom_id res chain seq x y z
N MET A 1 -2.66 -7.42 13.40
CA MET A 1 -1.50 -6.51 13.20
C MET A 1 -1.64 -5.30 14.12
N CYS A 2 -0.84 -5.23 15.18
CA CYS A 2 -0.91 -4.22 16.24
C CYS A 2 -0.66 -2.77 15.76
N ILE A 3 -0.07 -2.63 14.55
CA ILE A 3 0.31 -1.34 13.97
C ILE A 3 -0.89 -0.43 13.65
N LEU A 4 -2.08 -1.01 13.47
CA LEU A 4 -3.32 -0.27 13.18
C LEU A 4 -3.81 0.57 14.38
N LYS A 5 -3.28 0.31 15.58
CA LYS A 5 -3.55 1.13 16.77
C LYS A 5 -2.94 2.54 16.65
N PHE A 6 -1.90 2.71 15.82
CA PHE A 6 -1.22 3.99 15.65
C PHE A 6 -1.89 4.83 14.56
N LYS A 7 -3.05 5.41 14.86
CA LYS A 7 -3.79 6.26 13.90
C LYS A 7 -3.04 7.50 13.42
N LYS A 8 -2.02 7.94 14.17
CA LYS A 8 -1.16 9.08 13.83
C LYS A 8 0.15 8.72 13.12
N LEU A 9 0.30 7.46 12.70
CA LEU A 9 1.50 7.00 12.00
C LEU A 9 1.63 7.72 10.66
N LYS A 10 2.76 8.41 10.45
CA LYS A 10 3.04 9.17 9.23
C LYS A 10 4.01 8.46 8.29
N ILE A 11 4.96 7.72 8.84
CA ILE A 11 6.02 7.04 8.11
C ILE A 11 6.09 5.62 8.65
N LEU A 12 6.14 4.65 7.74
CA LEU A 12 6.24 3.24 8.07
C LEU A 12 7.37 2.59 7.26
N TYR A 13 8.34 2.02 7.97
CA TYR A 13 9.47 1.32 7.36
C TYR A 13 9.25 -0.19 7.46
N LEU A 14 9.07 -0.87 6.33
CA LEU A 14 8.94 -2.32 6.25
C LEU A 14 10.03 -2.90 5.35
N HIS A 15 11.28 -2.46 5.51
CA HIS A 15 12.38 -3.00 4.70
C HIS A 15 12.78 -4.41 5.17
N GLY A 16 13.28 -5.26 4.27
CA GLY A 16 13.84 -6.58 4.59
C GLY A 16 12.86 -7.56 5.23
N ASN A 17 11.56 -7.43 4.93
CA ASN A 17 10.53 -8.34 5.40
C ASN A 17 10.14 -9.33 4.28
N CYS A 18 9.45 -10.41 4.63
CA CYS A 18 8.94 -11.39 3.66
C CYS A 18 7.48 -11.11 3.28
N ILE A 19 7.14 -9.86 2.97
CA ILE A 19 5.78 -9.52 2.53
C ILE A 19 5.66 -9.92 1.05
N SER A 20 4.98 -11.03 0.80
CA SER A 20 4.67 -11.54 -0.54
C SER A 20 3.26 -11.15 -1.01
N ASP A 21 2.38 -10.84 -0.05
CA ASP A 21 0.96 -10.63 -0.28
C ASP A 21 0.59 -9.14 -0.38
N LEU A 22 -0.07 -8.78 -1.48
CA LEU A 22 -0.71 -7.47 -1.66
C LEU A 22 -1.82 -7.20 -0.62
N ASN A 23 -2.36 -8.24 0.01
CA ASN A 23 -3.36 -8.11 1.06
C ASN A 23 -2.80 -7.41 2.32
N GLU A 24 -1.50 -7.53 2.61
CA GLU A 24 -0.89 -6.83 3.75
C GLU A 24 -0.96 -5.30 3.58
N ILE A 25 -0.87 -4.82 2.35
CA ILE A 25 -0.99 -3.40 2.01
C ILE A 25 -2.41 -2.91 2.29
N TYR A 26 -3.43 -3.74 2.02
CA TYR A 26 -4.84 -3.41 2.29
C TYR A 26 -5.10 -3.19 3.77
N LYS A 27 -4.41 -3.93 4.65
CA LYS A 27 -4.53 -3.75 6.10
C LYS A 27 -4.09 -2.35 6.55
N LEU A 28 -3.28 -1.63 5.77
CA LEU A 28 -2.81 -0.27 6.08
C LEU A 28 -3.82 0.83 5.68
N LYS A 29 -4.90 0.51 4.93
CA LYS A 29 -5.99 1.44 4.54
C LYS A 29 -6.55 2.30 5.70
N PRO A 30 -6.77 1.80 6.93
CA PRO A 30 -7.27 2.62 8.04
C PRO A 30 -6.26 3.66 8.56
N LEU A 31 -4.96 3.58 8.22
CA LEU A 31 -3.95 4.56 8.62
C LEU A 31 -4.05 5.82 7.74
N LYS A 32 -5.01 6.70 8.05
CA LYS A 32 -5.30 7.92 7.27
C LYS A 32 -4.17 8.95 7.28
N GLN A 33 -3.30 8.93 8.30
CA GLN A 33 -2.19 9.88 8.42
C GLN A 33 -0.89 9.38 7.77
N LEU A 34 -0.89 8.17 7.21
CA LEU A 34 0.29 7.57 6.58
C LEU A 34 0.63 8.32 5.29
N ARG A 35 1.84 8.89 5.22
CA ARG A 35 2.35 9.68 4.09
C ARG A 35 3.45 8.96 3.32
N SER A 36 4.27 8.19 4.02
CA SER A 36 5.43 7.49 3.43
C SER A 36 5.49 6.05 3.91
N VAL A 37 5.76 5.13 2.98
CA VAL A 37 5.92 3.71 3.30
C VAL A 37 7.06 3.10 2.49
N THR A 38 7.86 2.26 3.13
CA THR A 38 8.95 1.52 2.47
C THR A 38 8.66 0.04 2.50
N PHE A 39 8.86 -0.63 1.37
CA PHE A 39 8.68 -2.08 1.22
C PHE A 39 9.88 -2.72 0.53
N HIS A 40 11.02 -2.04 0.60
CA HIS A 40 12.27 -2.51 0.05
C HIS A 40 12.63 -3.89 0.63
N GLY A 41 13.24 -4.76 -0.19
CA GLY A 41 13.64 -6.10 0.25
C GLY A 41 12.46 -7.04 0.56
N ASN A 42 11.26 -6.72 0.08
CA ASN A 42 10.10 -7.62 0.14
C ASN A 42 9.78 -8.20 -1.25
N PRO A 43 9.30 -9.46 -1.34
CA PRO A 43 8.89 -10.08 -2.60
C PRO A 43 7.81 -9.29 -3.39
N ILE A 44 6.97 -8.50 -2.70
CA ILE A 44 5.99 -7.61 -3.36
C ILE A 44 6.62 -6.54 -4.25
N ALA A 45 7.86 -6.12 -3.96
CA ALA A 45 8.57 -5.12 -4.75
C ALA A 45 8.84 -5.58 -6.20
N ASN A 46 8.87 -6.91 -6.43
CA ASN A 46 9.11 -7.50 -7.73
C ASN A 46 7.86 -7.57 -8.63
N HIS A 47 6.68 -7.24 -8.09
CA HIS A 47 5.44 -7.26 -8.87
C HIS A 47 5.31 -5.97 -9.70
N SER A 48 5.23 -6.09 -11.03
CA SER A 48 5.05 -4.94 -11.93
C SER A 48 3.78 -4.11 -11.61
N ARG A 49 2.70 -4.76 -11.16
CA ARG A 49 1.43 -4.11 -10.78
C ARG A 49 1.39 -3.58 -9.34
N TYR A 50 2.46 -3.79 -8.57
CA TYR A 50 2.54 -3.42 -7.15
C TYR A 50 2.32 -1.93 -6.92
N ARG A 51 2.96 -1.10 -7.74
CA ARG A 51 2.92 0.35 -7.62
C ARG A 51 1.48 0.89 -7.77
N SER A 52 0.80 0.47 -8.84
CA SER A 52 -0.61 0.80 -9.08
C SER A 52 -1.53 0.26 -7.99
N TYR A 53 -1.23 -0.92 -7.44
CA TYR A 53 -1.98 -1.50 -6.33
C TYR A 53 -1.88 -0.64 -5.06
N ILE A 54 -0.68 -0.21 -4.67
CA ILE A 54 -0.51 0.67 -3.51
C ILE A 54 -1.22 2.00 -3.71
N VAL A 55 -1.08 2.60 -4.90
CA VAL A 55 -1.71 3.91 -5.18
C VAL A 55 -3.24 3.81 -5.10
N ALA A 56 -3.81 2.70 -5.57
CA ALA A 56 -5.25 2.42 -5.46
C ALA A 56 -5.71 2.17 -4.02
N VAL A 57 -4.93 1.40 -3.25
CA VAL A 57 -5.33 0.94 -1.91
C VAL A 57 -5.01 1.97 -0.83
N LEU A 58 -3.92 2.71 -0.98
CA LEU A 58 -3.41 3.72 -0.06
C LEU A 58 -3.30 5.09 -0.75
N PRO A 59 -4.41 5.69 -1.19
CA PRO A 59 -4.40 7.00 -1.86
C PRO A 59 -3.87 8.15 -0.98
N GLN A 60 -3.85 7.95 0.35
CA GLN A 60 -3.28 8.91 1.30
C GLN A 60 -1.75 8.97 1.28
N VAL A 61 -1.09 7.89 0.85
CA VAL A 61 0.36 7.83 0.75
C VAL A 61 0.82 8.73 -0.40
N LYS A 62 1.90 9.47 -0.18
CA LYS A 62 2.49 10.40 -1.15
C LYS A 62 3.84 9.92 -1.68
N SER A 63 4.55 9.14 -0.89
CA SER A 63 5.87 8.61 -1.24
C SER A 63 5.94 7.12 -0.91
N ILE A 64 6.50 6.35 -1.84
CA ILE A 64 6.72 4.91 -1.70
C ILE A 64 8.16 4.58 -2.02
N MET A 65 8.74 3.65 -1.29
CA MET A 65 10.11 3.20 -1.51
C MET A 65 10.12 1.71 -1.83
N ILE A 66 10.61 1.37 -3.02
CA ILE A 66 10.51 0.04 -3.64
C ILE A 66 11.89 -0.58 -3.86
N ALA A 67 12.89 0.24 -4.21
CA ALA A 67 14.28 -0.15 -4.41
C ALA A 67 15.20 0.44 -3.33
N ASN A 68 16.45 -0.05 -3.26
CA ASN A 68 17.45 0.53 -2.36
C ASN A 68 17.65 1.99 -2.74
N LEU A 69 17.28 2.90 -1.85
CA LEU A 69 17.52 4.35 -1.91
C LEU A 69 16.64 5.18 -2.88
N ASP A 70 15.81 4.56 -3.72
CA ASP A 70 14.87 5.32 -4.57
C ASP A 70 13.55 5.63 -3.87
N PHE A 71 13.45 6.85 -3.37
CA PHE A 71 12.17 7.46 -3.05
C PHE A 71 11.43 7.75 -4.35
N SER A 72 10.49 6.88 -4.69
CA SER A 72 9.60 7.10 -5.81
C SER A 72 8.41 7.95 -5.36
N PRO A 73 8.33 9.24 -5.75
CA PRO A 73 7.13 10.01 -5.50
C PRO A 73 5.97 9.38 -6.29
N ILE A 74 4.80 9.32 -5.67
CA ILE A 74 3.59 8.94 -6.40
C ILE A 74 3.23 10.12 -7.30
N VAL A 75 3.45 9.99 -8.61
CA VAL A 75 3.13 11.07 -9.55
C VAL A 75 1.61 11.14 -9.76
N GLN A 76 1.07 12.33 -10.03
CA GLN A 76 -0.37 12.53 -10.21
C GLN A 76 -0.96 11.62 -11.29
N ASN A 77 -0.17 11.27 -12.30
CA ASN A 77 -0.60 10.37 -13.36
C ASN A 77 -0.86 8.94 -12.86
N GLU A 78 -0.09 8.46 -11.87
CA GLU A 78 -0.33 7.15 -11.25
C GLU A 78 -1.65 7.09 -10.48
N LYS A 79 -2.10 8.22 -9.93
CA LYS A 79 -3.41 8.32 -9.27
C LYS A 79 -4.57 8.28 -10.26
N LYS A 80 -4.32 8.58 -11.54
CA LYS A 80 -5.31 8.49 -12.62
C LYS A 80 -5.39 7.10 -13.22
N PHE A 81 -4.42 6.22 -12.96
CA PHE A 81 -4.51 4.84 -13.42
C PHE A 81 -5.66 4.15 -12.70
N PRO A 82 -6.64 3.59 -13.44
CA PRO A 82 -7.72 2.84 -12.84
C PRO A 82 -7.12 1.66 -12.06
N ALA A 83 -7.60 1.47 -10.83
CA ALA A 83 -7.24 0.31 -10.04
C ALA A 83 -7.55 -0.95 -10.86
N PRO A 84 -6.63 -1.94 -10.92
CA PRO A 84 -6.90 -3.16 -11.66
C PRO A 84 -8.22 -3.80 -11.18
N PRO A 85 -9.03 -4.41 -12.07
CA PRO A 85 -10.35 -4.95 -11.71
C PRO A 85 -10.31 -5.92 -10.53
N GLU A 86 -9.23 -6.69 -10.41
CA GLU A 86 -8.95 -7.58 -9.26
C GLU A 86 -8.93 -6.83 -7.93
N VAL A 87 -8.32 -5.64 -7.90
CA VAL A 87 -8.22 -4.81 -6.70
C VAL A 87 -9.59 -4.28 -6.33
N VAL A 88 -10.35 -3.75 -7.29
CA VAL A 88 -11.70 -3.22 -7.05
C VAL A 88 -12.63 -4.31 -6.51
N LYS A 89 -12.56 -5.53 -7.07
CA LYS A 89 -13.33 -6.68 -6.58
C LYS A 89 -12.92 -7.07 -5.16
N LYS A 90 -11.62 -7.14 -4.88
CA LYS A 90 -11.10 -7.42 -3.52
C LYS A 90 -11.44 -6.32 -2.52
N MET A 91 -11.43 -5.06 -2.92
CA MET A 91 -11.82 -3.92 -2.06
C MET A 91 -13.30 -4.04 -1.68
N LYS A 92 -14.19 -4.29 -2.65
CA LYS A 92 -15.62 -4.53 -2.38
C LYS A 92 -15.84 -5.75 -1.47
N GLU A 93 -15.10 -6.83 -1.68
CA GLU A 93 -15.23 -8.03 -0.84
C GLU A 93 -14.71 -7.81 0.58
N ALA A 94 -13.58 -7.10 0.74
CA ALA A 94 -13.01 -6.79 2.04
C ALA A 94 -13.84 -5.77 2.83
N GLU A 95 -14.49 -4.82 2.15
CA GLU A 95 -15.49 -3.92 2.77
C GLU A 95 -16.70 -4.71 3.26
N ARG A 96 -17.19 -5.67 2.45
CA ARG A 96 -18.30 -6.55 2.83
C ARG A 96 -17.99 -7.51 4.00
N LYS A 97 -16.71 -7.81 4.24
CA LYS A 97 -16.23 -8.60 5.39
C LYS A 97 -15.96 -7.77 6.65
N LEU A 98 -15.89 -6.44 6.54
CA LEU A 98 -15.73 -5.54 7.68
C LEU A 98 -17.09 -5.10 8.27
N GLU A 99 -18.16 -5.24 7.49
CA GLU A 99 -19.55 -4.91 7.85
C GLU A 99 -20.35 -6.10 8.44
N LYS A 100 -19.69 -7.26 8.62
CA LYS A 100 -20.21 -8.45 9.31
C LYS A 100 -19.36 -8.76 10.52
#